data_AF-A0A328BC40-F1
#
_entry.id   AF-A0A328BC40-F1
#
_cell.length_a   1.000
_cell.length_b   1.000
_cell.length_c   1.000
_cell.angle_alpha   90.00
_cell.angle_beta   90.00
_cell.angle_gamma   90.00
#
_symmetry.space_group_name_H-M   'P 1'
#
loop_
_entity.id
_entity.type
_entity.pdbx_description
1 polymer ?
#
loop_
_entity_poly.entity_id
_entity_poly.type
_entity_poly.pdbx_seq_one_letter_code
_entity_poly.pdbx_strand_id
1 'polypeptide(L)'
;MALLVAGAAGISVDTLSITDLLEGTVVTATSSRLVLNDLPWVEEFTGQFIYGASGDIEGGTLNAWRETLDGNLVFEVSDFSTPVATFLQWVNTNDNEAARSTILGGSDSIVGSASADTLRGYAGNDVIHGGNGTNYLRGDEGNDSILGGAGFDDINGNMGADTASGGLGEDWVVGGKDNDVLSGGDAYDLVYGNLGADTCDGDEGDDIVRGGQDNDIVRGGGGDDYVSGDKGDDTVWGGAGADEFHSFGDAGLDRVMDFSLAEGDRVRLDPGTTYTVAQSGADTIISMGGGGQVVLVGVSMSSLTGNWIFTG
;
A
#
# COMPACT_ATOMS: atom_id res chain seq x y z
N MET A 1 -7.14 21.66 -19.85
CA MET A 1 -6.98 21.93 -18.41
C MET A 1 -7.52 20.79 -17.56
N ALA A 2 -6.96 19.60 -17.81
CA ALA A 2 -6.68 18.61 -16.79
C ALA A 2 -5.16 18.40 -16.87
N LEU A 3 -4.43 19.44 -16.44
CA LEU A 3 -3.14 19.27 -15.80
C LEU A 3 -3.37 18.32 -14.61
N LEU A 4 -2.35 17.67 -14.06
CA LEU A 4 -2.43 17.28 -12.66
C LEU A 4 -2.66 18.59 -11.87
N VAL A 5 -3.92 19.00 -11.66
CA VAL A 5 -4.22 20.34 -11.13
C VAL A 5 -3.91 20.30 -9.64
N ALA A 6 -2.66 20.57 -9.25
CA ALA A 6 -2.38 21.04 -7.89
C ALA A 6 -2.90 22.47 -7.78
N GLY A 7 -4.21 22.56 -7.58
CA GLY A 7 -4.96 23.79 -7.39
C GLY A 7 -6.07 23.50 -6.42
N ALA A 8 -5.75 23.46 -5.12
CA ALA A 8 -6.65 23.17 -3.99
C ALA A 8 -7.40 21.82 -4.00
N ALA A 9 -7.47 21.11 -5.12
CA ALA A 9 -7.79 19.69 -5.24
C ALA A 9 -6.47 18.93 -5.46
N GLY A 10 -6.33 17.71 -4.91
CA GLY A 10 -5.12 16.93 -5.12
C GLY A 10 -5.02 16.33 -6.52
N ILE A 11 -3.96 15.57 -6.72
CA ILE A 11 -3.52 14.91 -7.94
C ILE A 11 -4.39 13.67 -8.20
N SER A 12 -4.76 13.44 -9.46
CA SER A 12 -5.30 12.15 -9.89
C SER A 12 -4.66 11.67 -11.18
N VAL A 13 -3.93 10.56 -11.12
CA VAL A 13 -3.24 9.98 -12.29
C VAL A 13 -4.24 9.52 -13.37
N ASP A 14 -5.43 9.09 -12.95
CA ASP A 14 -6.51 8.66 -13.85
C ASP A 14 -7.08 9.81 -14.69
N THR A 15 -6.87 11.06 -14.25
CA THR A 15 -7.32 12.26 -14.96
C THR A 15 -6.32 12.78 -15.99
N LEU A 16 -5.21 12.06 -16.21
CA LEU A 16 -4.21 12.40 -17.21
C LEU A 16 -4.83 12.72 -18.57
N SER A 17 -4.64 13.96 -19.03
CA SER A 17 -5.00 14.42 -20.36
C SER A 17 -3.75 14.49 -21.23
N ILE A 18 -3.59 13.53 -22.16
CA ILE A 18 -2.43 13.46 -23.04
C ILE A 18 -2.29 14.68 -23.95
N THR A 19 -3.40 15.37 -24.23
CA THR A 19 -3.39 16.61 -25.02
C THR A 19 -2.76 17.77 -24.29
N ASP A 20 -2.78 17.75 -22.96
CA ASP A 20 -2.31 18.85 -22.12
C ASP A 20 -0.79 18.75 -21.91
N LEU A 21 -0.19 17.57 -22.10
CA LEU A 21 1.25 17.31 -21.93
C LEU A 21 2.17 18.06 -22.89
N LEU A 22 1.64 18.58 -24.00
CA LEU A 22 2.39 19.41 -24.94
C LEU A 22 1.99 20.89 -24.88
N GLU A 23 1.19 21.28 -23.87
CA GLU A 23 0.91 22.68 -23.58
C GLU A 23 2.16 23.32 -22.93
N GLY A 24 2.45 24.57 -23.28
CA GLY A 24 3.62 25.29 -22.76
C GLY A 24 4.68 25.66 -23.80
N THR A 25 5.67 26.43 -23.36
CA THR A 25 6.76 26.90 -24.22
C THR A 25 7.95 25.95 -24.14
N VAL A 26 8.44 25.47 -25.28
CA VAL A 26 9.68 24.69 -25.34
C VAL A 26 10.84 25.55 -24.84
N VAL A 27 11.43 25.18 -23.70
CA VAL A 27 12.59 25.86 -23.11
C VAL A 27 13.90 25.08 -23.33
N THR A 28 13.81 23.77 -23.55
CA THR A 28 14.95 22.93 -23.92
C THR A 28 14.50 21.89 -24.95
N ALA A 29 15.26 21.76 -26.04
CA ALA A 29 15.06 20.73 -27.05
C ALA A 29 16.42 20.20 -27.49
N THR A 30 16.72 18.96 -27.12
CA THR A 30 17.98 18.27 -27.41
C THR A 30 17.68 16.84 -27.83
N SER A 31 18.66 16.15 -28.41
CA SER A 31 18.48 14.76 -28.85
C SER A 31 18.12 13.78 -27.72
N SER A 32 18.20 14.17 -26.45
CA SER A 32 17.88 13.31 -25.31
C SER A 32 16.86 13.87 -24.32
N ARG A 33 16.44 15.12 -24.50
CA ARG A 33 15.63 15.84 -23.51
C ARG A 33 14.82 16.95 -24.16
N LEU A 34 13.53 16.98 -23.84
CA LEU A 34 12.57 18.03 -24.20
C LEU A 34 11.97 18.58 -22.91
N VAL A 35 11.97 19.90 -22.74
CA VAL A 35 11.38 20.56 -21.58
C VAL A 35 10.41 21.63 -22.05
N LEU A 36 9.18 21.57 -21.55
CA LEU A 36 8.12 22.55 -21.75
C LEU A 36 7.90 23.28 -20.43
N ASN A 37 7.72 24.60 -20.50
CA ASN A 37 7.42 25.42 -19.34
C ASN A 37 6.02 26.02 -19.48
N ASP A 38 5.14 25.68 -18.55
CA ASP A 38 3.78 26.21 -18.42
C ASP A 38 3.53 26.64 -16.96
N LEU A 39 4.22 27.72 -16.58
CA LEU A 39 4.35 28.19 -15.19
C LEU A 39 3.04 28.11 -14.37
N PRO A 40 3.05 27.51 -13.16
CA PRO A 40 4.22 27.12 -12.37
C PRO A 40 4.81 25.74 -12.70
N TRP A 41 4.31 25.07 -13.73
CA TRP A 41 4.62 23.69 -14.06
C TRP A 41 5.72 23.58 -15.11
N VAL A 42 6.55 22.55 -14.95
CA VAL A 42 7.58 22.20 -15.93
C VAL A 42 7.43 20.73 -16.27
N GLU A 43 7.19 20.47 -17.54
CA GLU A 43 7.11 19.14 -18.11
C GLU A 43 8.45 18.78 -18.76
N GLU A 44 9.01 17.65 -18.37
CA GLU A 44 10.26 17.14 -18.89
C GLU A 44 10.08 15.73 -19.46
N PHE A 45 10.42 15.59 -20.73
CA PHE A 45 10.42 14.34 -21.47
C PHE A 45 11.86 13.93 -21.77
N THR A 46 12.21 12.68 -21.48
CA THR A 46 13.52 12.12 -21.82
C THR A 46 13.38 10.94 -22.78
N GLY A 47 14.41 10.73 -23.60
CA GLY A 47 14.40 9.66 -24.59
C GLY A 47 15.45 9.88 -25.68
N GLN A 48 15.11 9.55 -26.92
CA GLN A 48 15.86 9.91 -28.11
C GLN A 48 14.96 10.74 -29.03
N PHE A 49 15.32 11.99 -29.30
CA PHE A 49 14.55 12.88 -30.15
C PHE A 49 15.31 13.17 -31.46
N ILE A 50 14.62 12.96 -32.58
CA ILE A 50 15.14 13.27 -33.91
C ILE A 50 14.41 14.52 -34.40
N TYR A 51 15.17 15.59 -34.64
CA TYR A 51 14.64 16.85 -35.12
C TYR A 51 14.87 17.05 -36.61
N GLY A 52 13.84 17.52 -37.30
CA GLY A 52 13.88 17.91 -38.70
C GLY A 52 14.61 19.23 -38.93
N ALA A 53 14.78 19.59 -40.20
CA ALA A 53 15.40 20.87 -40.57
C ALA A 53 14.59 22.11 -40.12
N SER A 54 13.29 21.95 -39.88
CA SER A 54 12.40 22.98 -39.32
C SER A 54 12.46 23.09 -37.79
N GLY A 55 13.14 22.16 -37.11
CA GLY A 55 13.18 22.07 -35.64
C GLY A 55 12.03 21.27 -35.02
N ASP A 56 11.13 20.72 -35.84
CA ASP A 56 10.05 19.84 -35.37
C ASP A 56 10.60 18.44 -35.03
N ILE A 57 9.95 17.73 -34.11
CA ILE A 57 10.30 16.34 -33.81
C ILE A 57 9.74 15.44 -34.91
N GLU A 58 10.62 14.75 -35.64
CA GLU A 58 10.27 13.85 -36.74
C GLU A 58 10.32 12.37 -36.33
N GLY A 59 10.84 12.06 -35.14
CA GLY A 59 10.84 10.69 -34.63
C GLY A 59 11.72 10.49 -33.40
N GLY A 60 12.03 9.22 -33.16
CA GLY A 60 12.78 8.75 -32.00
C GLY A 60 11.91 8.04 -30.97
N THR A 61 12.35 7.98 -29.73
CA THR A 61 11.69 7.26 -28.62
C THR A 61 11.52 8.18 -27.41
N LEU A 62 10.43 7.98 -26.68
CA LEU A 62 10.17 8.56 -25.38
C LEU A 62 10.33 7.46 -24.33
N ASN A 63 11.03 7.78 -23.24
CA ASN A 63 11.42 6.81 -22.21
C ASN A 63 11.14 7.23 -20.78
N ALA A 64 11.00 8.52 -20.52
CA ALA A 64 10.49 8.99 -19.23
C ALA A 64 9.75 10.31 -19.42
N TRP A 65 8.85 10.56 -18.48
CA TRP A 65 8.12 11.81 -18.34
C TRP A 65 8.15 12.23 -16.87
N ARG A 66 8.49 13.49 -16.63
CA ARG A 66 8.59 14.09 -15.31
C ARG A 66 7.85 15.42 -15.29
N GLU A 67 7.07 15.63 -14.24
CA GLU A 67 6.44 16.92 -13.94
C GLU A 67 7.05 17.50 -12.65
N THR A 68 7.28 18.81 -12.67
CA THR A 68 7.67 19.55 -11.46
C THR A 68 6.81 20.78 -11.25
N LEU A 69 6.47 21.05 -9.98
CA LEU A 69 5.74 22.23 -9.53
C LEU A 69 6.65 23.06 -8.62
N ASP A 70 6.89 24.33 -8.99
CA ASP A 70 7.79 25.22 -8.24
C ASP A 70 9.18 24.62 -7.97
N GLY A 71 9.64 23.73 -8.86
CA GLY A 71 10.93 23.03 -8.77
C GLY A 71 10.92 21.75 -7.93
N ASN A 72 9.78 21.35 -7.36
CA ASN A 72 9.63 20.06 -6.67
C ASN A 72 9.08 19.01 -7.63
N LEU A 73 9.61 17.78 -7.54
CA LEU A 73 9.07 16.64 -8.26
C LEU A 73 7.66 16.33 -7.74
N VAL A 74 6.70 16.25 -8.65
CA VAL A 74 5.30 15.89 -8.35
C VAL A 74 4.81 14.72 -9.21
N PHE A 75 5.59 14.28 -10.20
CA PHE A 75 5.25 13.12 -11.00
C PHE A 75 6.48 12.66 -11.78
N GLU A 76 6.85 11.38 -11.71
CA GLU A 76 7.90 10.79 -12.55
C GLU A 76 7.51 9.38 -12.98
N VAL A 77 7.51 9.19 -14.29
CA VAL A 77 7.19 7.91 -14.92
C VAL A 77 8.31 7.57 -15.87
N SER A 78 8.79 6.34 -15.79
CA SER A 78 10.02 5.93 -16.46
C SER A 78 9.92 4.50 -16.96
N ASP A 79 11.01 3.98 -17.53
CA ASP A 79 11.12 2.59 -18.01
C ASP A 79 10.12 2.14 -19.10
N PHE A 80 9.33 3.06 -19.65
CA PHE A 80 8.59 2.82 -20.89
C PHE A 80 9.47 3.07 -22.12
N SER A 81 9.04 2.57 -23.28
CA SER A 81 9.73 2.82 -24.55
C SER A 81 8.72 2.98 -25.69
N THR A 82 8.30 4.23 -25.90
CA THR A 82 7.27 4.57 -26.88
C THR A 82 7.87 5.34 -28.05
N PRO A 83 7.64 4.94 -29.31
CA PRO A 83 8.03 5.78 -30.45
C PRO A 83 7.37 7.15 -30.35
N VAL A 84 8.12 8.24 -30.57
CA VAL A 84 7.55 9.60 -30.50
C VAL A 84 6.37 9.77 -31.46
N ALA A 85 6.41 9.11 -32.62
CA ALA A 85 5.29 9.12 -33.57
C ALA A 85 4.00 8.53 -32.97
N THR A 86 4.10 7.49 -32.16
CA THR A 86 2.97 6.87 -31.45
C THR A 86 2.44 7.80 -30.36
N PHE A 87 3.33 8.41 -29.57
CA PHE A 87 2.94 9.40 -28.57
C PHE A 87 2.18 10.59 -29.21
N LEU A 88 2.74 11.16 -30.28
CA LEU A 88 2.08 12.24 -31.03
C LEU A 88 0.77 11.80 -31.66
N GLN A 89 0.63 10.53 -32.06
CA GLN A 89 -0.64 10.00 -32.53
C GLN A 89 -1.68 10.04 -31.41
N TRP A 90 -1.36 9.57 -30.20
CA TRP A 90 -2.28 9.63 -29.06
C TRP A 90 -2.68 11.06 -28.70
N VAL A 91 -1.74 12.00 -28.71
CA VAL A 91 -2.03 13.43 -28.55
C VAL A 91 -3.05 13.90 -29.60
N ASN A 92 -2.79 13.61 -30.87
CA ASN A 92 -3.66 14.07 -31.96
C ASN A 92 -5.06 13.44 -31.94
N THR A 93 -5.19 12.21 -31.44
CA THR A 93 -6.47 11.50 -31.34
C THR A 93 -7.13 11.61 -29.97
N ASN A 94 -6.49 12.29 -29.01
CA ASN A 94 -6.89 12.32 -27.60
C ASN A 94 -7.10 10.90 -27.02
N ASP A 95 -6.18 9.99 -27.33
CA ASP A 95 -6.23 8.59 -26.87
C ASP A 95 -5.55 8.44 -25.50
N ASN A 96 -6.22 8.95 -24.47
CA ASN A 96 -5.73 8.92 -23.10
C ASN A 96 -5.58 7.49 -22.57
N GLU A 97 -6.39 6.54 -23.05
CA GLU A 97 -6.36 5.15 -22.59
C GLU A 97 -5.09 4.45 -23.05
N ALA A 98 -4.76 4.52 -24.35
CA ALA A 98 -3.53 3.92 -24.86
C ALA A 98 -2.27 4.60 -24.31
N ALA A 99 -2.32 5.92 -24.12
CA ALA A 99 -1.24 6.68 -23.52
C ALA A 99 -0.98 6.22 -22.08
N ARG A 100 -2.00 6.23 -21.21
CA ARG A 100 -1.86 5.76 -19.82
C ARG A 100 -1.36 4.32 -19.76
N SER A 101 -1.98 3.40 -20.49
CA SER A 101 -1.59 1.98 -20.46
C SER A 101 -0.14 1.72 -20.89
N THR A 102 0.45 2.59 -21.72
CA THR A 102 1.84 2.39 -22.18
C THR A 102 2.83 3.19 -21.35
N ILE A 103 2.47 4.41 -20.97
CA ILE A 103 3.33 5.31 -20.21
C ILE A 103 3.41 4.83 -18.76
N LEU A 104 2.28 4.45 -18.16
CA LEU A 104 2.14 4.00 -16.77
C LEU A 104 2.18 2.47 -16.63
N GLY A 105 2.59 1.76 -17.68
CA GLY A 105 2.56 0.29 -17.70
C GLY A 105 3.91 -0.34 -17.35
N GLY A 106 4.84 0.45 -16.81
CA GLY A 106 6.16 0.04 -16.39
C GLY A 106 6.42 0.43 -14.93
N SER A 107 7.63 0.21 -14.45
CA SER A 107 8.02 0.62 -13.09
C SER A 107 8.18 2.12 -12.94
N ASP A 108 7.29 2.73 -12.17
CA ASP A 108 7.11 4.17 -12.05
C ASP A 108 7.37 4.73 -10.65
N SER A 109 7.56 6.05 -10.55
CA SER A 109 7.81 6.77 -9.31
C SER A 109 6.83 7.93 -9.15
N ILE A 110 5.69 7.65 -8.54
CA ILE A 110 4.58 8.58 -8.38
C ILE A 110 4.69 9.28 -7.03
N VAL A 111 4.65 10.62 -7.03
CA VAL A 111 4.72 11.43 -5.81
C VAL A 111 3.51 12.34 -5.75
N GLY A 112 2.70 12.20 -4.70
CA GLY A 112 1.54 13.03 -4.42
C GLY A 112 1.90 14.46 -4.02
N SER A 113 0.84 15.24 -3.86
CA SER A 113 0.89 16.61 -3.42
C SER A 113 0.79 16.71 -1.89
N ALA A 114 0.47 17.90 -1.38
CA ALA A 114 0.15 18.10 0.03
C ALA A 114 -1.37 18.09 0.30
N SER A 115 -2.17 17.65 -0.68
CA SER A 115 -3.63 17.60 -0.67
C SER A 115 -4.11 16.18 -0.94
N ALA A 116 -5.40 15.91 -0.74
CA ALA A 116 -5.98 14.60 -0.99
C ALA A 116 -5.81 14.14 -2.45
N ASP A 117 -4.99 13.11 -2.68
CA ASP A 117 -4.66 12.59 -4.00
C ASP A 117 -5.34 11.24 -4.32
N THR A 118 -5.35 10.85 -5.59
CA THR A 118 -5.80 9.55 -6.10
C THR A 118 -4.74 9.01 -7.04
N LEU A 119 -3.86 8.17 -6.52
CA LEU A 119 -2.67 7.67 -7.20
C LEU A 119 -2.81 6.17 -7.50
N ARG A 120 -2.33 5.76 -8.67
CA ARG A 120 -2.42 4.39 -9.18
C ARG A 120 -1.14 4.04 -9.93
N GLY A 121 -0.49 2.94 -9.56
CA GLY A 121 0.73 2.41 -10.19
C GLY A 121 0.46 1.76 -11.55
N TYR A 122 -0.67 1.06 -11.67
CA TYR A 122 -1.11 0.29 -12.84
C TYR A 122 -0.35 -1.04 -13.02
N ALA A 123 0.69 -1.08 -13.84
CA ALA A 123 1.41 -2.33 -14.08
C ALA A 123 2.89 -2.05 -14.02
N GLY A 124 3.64 -2.93 -13.35
CA GLY A 124 5.05 -2.67 -13.08
C GLY A 124 5.29 -2.65 -11.57
N ASN A 125 6.55 -2.63 -11.19
CA ASN A 125 6.90 -2.48 -9.77
C ASN A 125 7.07 -1.00 -9.48
N ASP A 126 6.09 -0.39 -8.84
CA ASP A 126 5.96 1.06 -8.70
C ASP A 126 6.39 1.55 -7.31
N VAL A 127 6.76 2.82 -7.25
CA VAL A 127 6.99 3.54 -6.00
C VAL A 127 5.96 4.66 -5.91
N ILE A 128 5.09 4.62 -4.91
CA ILE A 128 4.02 5.60 -4.72
C ILE A 128 4.19 6.28 -3.36
N HIS A 129 4.33 7.59 -3.34
CA HIS A 129 4.33 8.39 -2.10
C HIS A 129 3.12 9.32 -2.10
N GLY A 130 2.13 9.12 -1.23
CA GLY A 130 0.92 9.95 -1.14
C GLY A 130 1.17 11.37 -0.65
N GLY A 131 2.12 11.56 0.27
CA GLY A 131 2.45 12.89 0.79
C GLY A 131 1.55 13.28 1.95
N ASN A 132 1.00 14.49 1.94
CA ASN A 132 0.04 14.89 3.00
C ASN A 132 -1.38 14.85 2.47
N GLY A 133 -2.36 14.75 3.35
CA GLY A 133 -3.78 14.80 2.99
C GLY A 133 -4.41 13.42 3.06
N THR A 134 -5.64 13.31 2.58
CA THR A 134 -6.33 12.02 2.55
C THR A 134 -6.17 11.38 1.19
N ASN A 135 -5.30 10.38 1.07
CA ASN A 135 -4.95 9.82 -0.23
C ASN A 135 -5.65 8.48 -0.50
N TYR A 136 -5.87 8.21 -1.78
CA TYR A 136 -6.32 6.92 -2.29
C TYR A 136 -5.20 6.35 -3.16
N LEU A 137 -4.51 5.32 -2.66
CA LEU A 137 -3.28 4.80 -3.25
C LEU A 137 -3.49 3.35 -3.69
N ARG A 138 -3.18 3.03 -4.95
CA ARG A 138 -3.30 1.68 -5.52
C ARG A 138 -2.01 1.27 -6.22
N GLY A 139 -1.43 0.14 -5.83
CA GLY A 139 -0.31 -0.48 -6.55
C GLY A 139 -0.76 -1.02 -7.91
N ASP A 140 -1.75 -1.91 -7.86
CA ASP A 140 -2.33 -2.66 -8.99
C ASP A 140 -1.52 -3.93 -9.34
N GLU A 141 -0.84 -4.01 -10.48
CA GLU A 141 -0.08 -5.21 -10.88
C GLU A 141 1.42 -5.00 -10.70
N GLY A 142 2.08 -5.81 -9.87
CA GLY A 142 3.52 -5.80 -9.70
C GLY A 142 3.89 -5.72 -8.23
N ASN A 143 5.18 -5.67 -7.94
CA ASN A 143 5.66 -5.57 -6.56
C ASN A 143 5.91 -4.11 -6.22
N ASP A 144 4.96 -3.49 -5.55
CA ASP A 144 4.90 -2.05 -5.34
C ASP A 144 5.45 -1.64 -3.97
N SER A 145 5.91 -0.39 -3.87
CA SER A 145 6.34 0.26 -2.64
C SER A 145 5.48 1.50 -2.41
N ILE A 146 4.56 1.44 -1.45
CA ILE A 146 3.58 2.49 -1.20
C ILE A 146 3.79 3.12 0.17
N LEU A 147 3.84 4.45 0.23
CA LEU A 147 3.88 5.23 1.47
C LEU A 147 2.73 6.24 1.45
N GLY A 148 1.79 6.14 2.41
CA GLY A 148 0.69 7.07 2.59
C GLY A 148 1.19 8.48 2.88
N GLY A 149 1.86 8.62 4.02
CA GLY A 149 2.49 9.85 4.46
C GLY A 149 1.79 10.40 5.68
N ALA A 150 1.11 11.55 5.58
CA ALA A 150 0.40 12.13 6.72
C ALA A 150 -1.06 12.43 6.37
N GLY A 151 -2.00 11.94 7.17
CA GLY A 151 -3.43 12.13 6.96
C GLY A 151 -4.18 10.82 7.18
N PHE A 152 -5.30 10.63 6.50
CA PHE A 152 -5.97 9.32 6.45
C PHE A 152 -5.72 8.79 5.05
N ASP A 153 -5.04 7.67 4.91
CA ASP A 153 -4.70 7.08 3.61
C ASP A 153 -5.40 5.73 3.41
N ASP A 154 -6.05 5.57 2.26
CA ASP A 154 -6.62 4.31 1.81
C ASP A 154 -5.65 3.67 0.81
N ILE A 155 -4.91 2.66 1.28
CA ILE A 155 -3.82 1.99 0.56
C ILE A 155 -4.22 0.55 0.21
N ASN A 156 -3.98 0.16 -1.05
CA ASN A 156 -4.13 -1.23 -1.48
C ASN A 156 -3.03 -1.60 -2.50
N GLY A 157 -2.21 -2.60 -2.19
CA GLY A 157 -1.18 -3.13 -3.08
C GLY A 157 -1.77 -3.84 -4.31
N ASN A 158 -2.82 -4.63 -4.09
CA ASN A 158 -3.57 -5.46 -5.04
C ASN A 158 -2.88 -6.76 -5.47
N MET A 159 -2.03 -6.78 -6.49
CA MET A 159 -1.41 -8.00 -7.01
C MET A 159 0.10 -7.89 -7.04
N GLY A 160 0.78 -8.75 -6.28
CA GLY A 160 2.22 -8.85 -6.26
C GLY A 160 2.73 -8.76 -4.84
N ALA A 161 4.03 -8.96 -4.64
CA ALA A 161 4.62 -8.91 -3.30
C ALA A 161 4.93 -7.45 -2.95
N ASP A 162 3.99 -6.79 -2.28
CA ASP A 162 3.97 -5.36 -2.05
C ASP A 162 4.61 -4.99 -0.70
N THR A 163 5.06 -3.74 -0.60
CA THR A 163 5.44 -3.11 0.67
C THR A 163 4.64 -1.84 0.83
N ALA A 164 3.83 -1.75 1.89
CA ALA A 164 2.97 -0.59 2.13
C ALA A 164 3.06 -0.09 3.58
N SER A 165 3.05 1.23 3.76
CA SER A 165 3.00 1.89 5.07
C SER A 165 2.02 3.05 5.04
N GLY A 166 1.11 3.13 6.01
CA GLY A 166 0.18 4.25 6.20
C GLY A 166 0.92 5.53 6.55
N GLY A 167 1.67 5.49 7.66
CA GLY A 167 2.53 6.58 8.09
C GLY A 167 1.97 7.29 9.30
N LEU A 168 1.57 8.56 9.17
CA LEU A 168 0.98 9.33 10.26
C LEU A 168 -0.52 9.48 10.05
N GLY A 169 -1.32 9.08 11.03
CA GLY A 169 -2.76 9.30 11.04
C GLY A 169 -3.51 7.97 11.01
N GLU A 170 -4.83 8.03 10.87
CA GLU A 170 -5.64 6.80 10.91
C GLU A 170 -5.69 6.25 9.49
N ASP A 171 -5.05 5.14 9.20
CA ASP A 171 -4.83 4.63 7.85
C ASP A 171 -5.47 3.27 7.63
N TRP A 172 -5.82 2.98 6.37
CA TRP A 172 -6.25 1.66 5.91
C TRP A 172 -5.22 1.09 4.95
N VAL A 173 -4.54 0.03 5.36
CA VAL A 173 -3.45 -0.60 4.61
C VAL A 173 -3.82 -2.03 4.27
N VAL A 174 -4.01 -2.31 2.99
CA VAL A 174 -4.34 -3.65 2.47
C VAL A 174 -3.23 -4.13 1.53
N GLY A 175 -2.72 -5.34 1.74
CA GLY A 175 -1.71 -5.96 0.88
C GLY A 175 -2.33 -6.39 -0.45
N GLY A 176 -3.13 -7.45 -0.41
CA GLY A 176 -3.90 -7.88 -1.58
C GLY A 176 -3.69 -9.34 -1.88
N LYS A 177 -2.75 -9.66 -2.76
CA LYS A 177 -2.39 -11.02 -3.18
C LYS A 177 -0.88 -11.14 -3.19
N ASP A 178 -0.43 -12.36 -2.94
CA ASP A 178 0.98 -12.69 -2.79
C ASP A 178 1.52 -12.14 -1.46
N ASN A 179 2.81 -12.27 -1.20
CA ASN A 179 3.34 -12.08 0.14
C ASN A 179 3.73 -10.61 0.38
N ASP A 180 2.96 -9.94 1.22
CA ASP A 180 3.06 -8.51 1.45
C ASP A 180 3.79 -8.16 2.76
N VAL A 181 4.33 -6.94 2.82
CA VAL A 181 4.91 -6.34 4.03
C VAL A 181 4.19 -5.03 4.33
N LEU A 182 3.40 -5.01 5.41
CA LEU A 182 2.47 -3.93 5.72
C LEU A 182 2.76 -3.32 7.10
N SER A 183 2.61 -2.01 7.20
CA SER A 183 2.74 -1.21 8.42
C SER A 183 1.59 -0.20 8.49
N GLY A 184 0.90 -0.12 9.63
CA GLY A 184 -0.09 0.92 9.93
C GLY A 184 0.60 2.27 10.07
N GLY A 185 1.39 2.41 11.14
CA GLY A 185 2.17 3.60 11.44
C GLY A 185 1.80 4.17 12.81
N ASP A 186 1.63 5.48 12.90
CA ASP A 186 1.17 6.15 14.11
C ASP A 186 -0.35 6.35 14.04
N ALA A 187 -1.05 6.11 15.16
CA ALA A 187 -2.49 6.28 15.39
C ALA A 187 -3.33 5.03 15.07
N TYR A 188 -4.64 5.17 14.93
CA TYR A 188 -5.55 4.03 14.83
C TYR A 188 -5.62 3.51 13.39
N ASP A 189 -5.05 2.33 13.14
CA ASP A 189 -4.91 1.78 11.81
C ASP A 189 -5.72 0.49 11.59
N LEU A 190 -6.04 0.25 10.32
CA LEU A 190 -6.49 -1.06 9.84
C LEU A 190 -5.44 -1.61 8.90
N VAL A 191 -4.82 -2.73 9.27
CA VAL A 191 -3.83 -3.44 8.46
C VAL A 191 -4.37 -4.83 8.11
N TYR A 192 -4.44 -5.16 6.82
CA TYR A 192 -4.98 -6.43 6.34
C TYR A 192 -4.17 -7.04 5.18
N GLY A 193 -3.49 -8.17 5.42
CA GLY A 193 -2.66 -8.87 4.42
C GLY A 193 -3.47 -9.45 3.26
N ASN A 194 -4.58 -10.12 3.58
CA ASN A 194 -5.58 -10.71 2.68
C ASN A 194 -5.23 -12.08 2.10
N LEU A 195 -4.40 -12.20 1.06
CA LEU A 195 -4.06 -13.48 0.42
C LEU A 195 -2.55 -13.61 0.26
N GLY A 196 -1.92 -14.52 0.97
CA GLY A 196 -0.47 -14.72 0.86
C GLY A 196 0.14 -14.89 2.24
N ALA A 197 1.42 -15.24 2.30
CA ALA A 197 2.12 -15.31 3.58
C ALA A 197 2.67 -13.92 3.92
N ASP A 198 1.88 -13.15 4.66
CA ASP A 198 2.06 -11.71 4.86
C ASP A 198 2.82 -11.39 6.15
N THR A 199 3.42 -10.21 6.20
CA THR A 199 3.94 -9.61 7.43
C THR A 199 3.21 -8.30 7.70
N CYS A 200 2.37 -8.28 8.73
CA CYS A 200 1.54 -7.13 9.11
C CYS A 200 1.98 -6.59 10.48
N ASP A 201 2.18 -5.28 10.57
CA ASP A 201 2.49 -4.55 11.82
C ASP A 201 1.51 -3.37 11.97
N GLY A 202 0.86 -3.23 13.12
CA GLY A 202 0.05 -2.04 13.43
C GLY A 202 0.93 -0.82 13.75
N ASP A 203 2.12 -1.06 14.32
CA ASP A 203 3.04 -0.06 14.85
C ASP A 203 2.56 0.62 16.15
N GLU A 204 2.26 1.91 16.21
CA GLU A 204 1.85 2.60 17.45
C GLU A 204 0.41 3.09 17.34
N GLY A 205 -0.51 2.53 18.12
CA GLY A 205 -1.93 2.75 17.94
C GLY A 205 -2.77 1.70 18.65
N ASP A 206 -4.08 1.93 18.70
CA ASP A 206 -5.01 0.88 19.14
C ASP A 206 -5.54 0.16 17.88
N ASP A 207 -4.77 -0.72 17.26
CA ASP A 207 -4.94 -1.08 15.85
C ASP A 207 -5.86 -2.27 15.60
N ILE A 208 -6.27 -2.45 14.33
CA ILE A 208 -6.85 -3.70 13.82
C ILE A 208 -5.87 -4.31 12.83
N VAL A 209 -5.21 -5.40 13.23
CA VAL A 209 -4.23 -6.09 12.40
C VAL A 209 -4.69 -7.50 12.08
N ARG A 210 -4.81 -7.81 10.78
CA ARG A 210 -5.30 -9.09 10.27
C ARG A 210 -4.36 -9.67 9.22
N GLY A 211 -3.92 -10.91 9.41
CA GLY A 211 -3.08 -11.64 8.45
C GLY A 211 -3.84 -11.92 7.15
N GLY A 212 -4.78 -12.86 7.19
CA GLY A 212 -5.67 -13.12 6.07
C GLY A 212 -5.77 -14.61 5.76
N GLN A 213 -5.20 -15.05 4.64
CA GLN A 213 -5.12 -16.45 4.28
C GLN A 213 -3.67 -16.82 4.05
N ASP A 214 -3.32 -18.07 4.38
CA ASP A 214 -1.96 -18.60 4.44
C ASP A 214 -1.27 -18.19 5.74
N ASN A 215 0.02 -18.50 5.89
CA ASN A 215 0.69 -18.45 7.18
C ASN A 215 1.38 -17.09 7.39
N ASP A 216 0.82 -16.29 8.28
CA ASP A 216 1.16 -14.88 8.45
C ASP A 216 2.03 -14.61 9.68
N ILE A 217 2.68 -13.46 9.65
CA ILE A 217 3.36 -12.82 10.77
C ILE A 217 2.58 -11.56 11.11
N VAL A 218 1.90 -11.53 12.25
CA VAL A 218 1.00 -10.43 12.65
C VAL A 218 1.49 -9.81 13.95
N ARG A 219 1.60 -8.49 14.01
CA ARG A 219 1.94 -7.73 15.22
C ARG A 219 0.94 -6.59 15.41
N GLY A 220 0.37 -6.50 16.61
CA GLY A 220 -0.43 -5.35 17.04
C GLY A 220 0.46 -4.12 17.13
N GLY A 221 1.36 -4.11 18.12
CA GLY A 221 2.35 -3.06 18.26
C GLY A 221 2.27 -2.43 19.64
N GLY A 222 2.11 -1.11 19.71
CA GLY A 222 1.94 -0.39 20.97
C GLY A 222 0.56 0.23 21.08
N GLY A 223 -0.24 -0.16 22.05
CA GLY A 223 -1.63 0.27 22.26
C GLY A 223 -2.52 -0.94 22.51
N ASP A 224 -3.82 -0.72 22.63
CA ASP A 224 -4.78 -1.80 22.88
C ASP A 224 -5.28 -2.37 21.53
N ASP A 225 -4.66 -3.44 21.05
CA ASP A 225 -4.83 -3.92 19.67
C ASP A 225 -5.89 -5.02 19.52
N TYR A 226 -6.51 -5.09 18.33
CA TYR A 226 -7.19 -6.28 17.84
C TYR A 226 -6.30 -7.00 16.83
N VAL A 227 -5.90 -8.24 17.13
CA VAL A 227 -5.01 -9.02 16.26
C VAL A 227 -5.62 -10.36 15.87
N SER A 228 -5.55 -10.71 14.59
CA SER A 228 -6.00 -12.01 14.05
C SER A 228 -5.03 -12.50 12.97
N GLY A 229 -4.59 -13.75 13.06
CA GLY A 229 -3.94 -14.42 11.93
C GLY A 229 -4.93 -14.76 10.80
N ASP A 230 -6.22 -14.85 11.14
CA ASP A 230 -7.28 -15.35 10.29
C ASP A 230 -7.10 -16.83 9.89
N LYS A 231 -6.85 -17.14 8.61
CA LYS A 231 -6.78 -18.52 8.11
C LYS A 231 -5.36 -18.91 7.79
N GLY A 232 -4.74 -19.74 8.62
CA GLY A 232 -3.38 -20.15 8.43
C GLY A 232 -2.80 -20.77 9.69
N ASP A 233 -1.55 -21.18 9.61
CA ASP A 233 -0.75 -21.43 10.81
C ASP A 233 0.08 -20.19 11.10
N ASP A 234 -0.48 -19.26 11.86
CA ASP A 234 0.04 -17.89 12.01
C ASP A 234 0.94 -17.72 13.23
N THR A 235 1.79 -16.70 13.19
CA THR A 235 2.56 -16.26 14.36
C THR A 235 2.19 -14.82 14.70
N VAL A 236 1.67 -14.64 15.92
CA VAL A 236 1.01 -13.40 16.34
C VAL A 236 1.65 -12.83 17.60
N TRP A 237 1.81 -11.51 17.63
CA TRP A 237 2.17 -10.70 18.79
C TRP A 237 1.10 -9.64 19.01
N GLY A 238 0.74 -9.44 20.27
CA GLY A 238 -0.09 -8.28 20.66
C GLY A 238 0.78 -7.05 20.80
N GLY A 239 1.91 -7.21 21.50
CA GLY A 239 2.81 -6.11 21.82
C GLY A 239 2.49 -5.50 23.18
N ALA A 240 2.45 -4.18 23.26
CA ALA A 240 2.30 -3.46 24.52
C ALA A 240 0.89 -2.86 24.66
N GLY A 241 0.04 -3.46 25.48
CA GLY A 241 -1.28 -2.91 25.79
C GLY A 241 -2.21 -4.04 26.20
N ALA A 242 -3.52 -3.77 26.21
CA ALA A 242 -4.53 -4.76 26.53
C ALA A 242 -5.14 -5.36 25.25
N ASP A 243 -4.47 -6.37 24.69
CA ASP A 243 -4.77 -6.82 23.32
C ASP A 243 -5.88 -7.89 23.25
N GLU A 244 -6.64 -7.89 22.16
CA GLU A 244 -7.60 -8.91 21.79
C GLU A 244 -7.07 -9.79 20.66
N PHE A 245 -6.68 -11.02 21.01
CA PHE A 245 -6.31 -12.07 20.05
C PHE A 245 -7.56 -12.79 19.55
N HIS A 246 -7.99 -12.50 18.33
CA HIS A 246 -9.14 -13.17 17.71
C HIS A 246 -8.73 -14.48 17.02
N SER A 247 -9.56 -15.50 17.17
CA SER A 247 -9.45 -16.75 16.41
C SER A 247 -10.80 -17.48 16.36
N PHE A 248 -10.92 -18.48 15.49
CA PHE A 248 -12.19 -19.16 15.23
C PHE A 248 -11.99 -20.64 14.83
N GLY A 249 -13.10 -21.34 14.65
CA GLY A 249 -13.12 -22.81 14.56
C GLY A 249 -12.25 -23.41 13.45
N ASP A 250 -12.11 -22.72 12.31
CA ASP A 250 -11.31 -23.16 11.15
C ASP A 250 -10.17 -22.18 10.80
N ALA A 251 -9.65 -21.43 11.78
CA ALA A 251 -8.52 -20.53 11.62
C ALA A 251 -7.25 -21.29 11.20
N GLY A 252 -6.84 -22.28 12.00
CA GLY A 252 -5.62 -23.07 11.77
C GLY A 252 -4.86 -23.18 13.08
N LEU A 253 -3.53 -23.29 13.06
CA LEU A 253 -2.70 -23.33 14.27
C LEU A 253 -1.99 -22.01 14.51
N ASP A 254 -2.56 -21.16 15.34
CA ASP A 254 -2.02 -19.84 15.65
C ASP A 254 -1.09 -19.92 16.86
N ARG A 255 0.03 -19.20 16.81
CA ARG A 255 1.00 -19.09 17.90
C ARG A 255 1.05 -17.66 18.40
N VAL A 256 0.50 -17.42 19.58
CA VAL A 256 0.61 -16.14 20.28
C VAL A 256 1.88 -16.14 21.11
N MET A 257 2.76 -15.19 20.85
CA MET A 257 4.15 -15.24 21.28
C MET A 257 4.44 -14.48 22.58
N ASP A 258 3.58 -13.54 22.96
CA ASP A 258 3.81 -12.58 24.06
C ASP A 258 2.62 -12.37 25.00
N PHE A 259 1.56 -13.19 24.89
CA PHE A 259 0.34 -13.05 25.69
C PHE A 259 0.59 -12.74 27.18
N SER A 260 0.01 -11.64 27.64
CA SER A 260 0.21 -11.05 28.96
C SER A 260 -1.11 -10.67 29.62
N LEU A 261 -1.61 -11.57 30.47
CA LEU A 261 -2.77 -11.28 31.32
C LEU A 261 -2.56 -10.07 32.26
N ALA A 262 -1.29 -9.71 32.54
CA ALA A 262 -0.96 -8.58 33.39
C ALA A 262 -1.16 -7.23 32.69
N GLU A 263 -0.98 -7.19 31.37
CA GLU A 263 -1.19 -5.98 30.55
C GLU A 263 -2.66 -5.84 30.16
N GLY A 264 -3.37 -6.95 29.95
CA GLY A 264 -4.82 -6.95 29.84
C GLY A 264 -5.36 -7.93 28.82
N ASP A 265 -4.46 -8.65 28.15
CA ASP A 265 -4.71 -9.48 26.99
C ASP A 265 -5.81 -10.50 27.18
N ARG A 266 -6.54 -10.73 26.08
CA ARG A 266 -7.64 -11.68 26.03
C ARG A 266 -7.67 -12.38 24.69
N VAL A 267 -8.10 -13.63 24.73
CA VAL A 267 -8.47 -14.38 23.52
C VAL A 267 -9.95 -14.20 23.26
N ARG A 268 -10.29 -13.71 22.08
CA ARG A 268 -11.66 -13.55 21.59
C ARG A 268 -11.98 -14.66 20.60
N LEU A 269 -13.06 -15.40 20.88
CA LEU A 269 -13.55 -16.44 19.97
C LEU A 269 -14.90 -16.07 19.36
N ASP A 270 -15.15 -16.54 18.14
CA ASP A 270 -16.43 -16.33 17.47
C ASP A 270 -17.63 -16.84 18.32
N PRO A 271 -18.79 -16.14 18.29
CA PRO A 271 -19.99 -16.58 18.99
C PRO A 271 -20.40 -18.02 18.63
N GLY A 272 -20.48 -18.88 19.64
CA GLY A 272 -20.86 -20.29 19.46
C GLY A 272 -19.68 -21.25 19.26
N THR A 273 -18.44 -20.75 19.19
CA THR A 273 -17.24 -21.59 19.16
C THR A 273 -17.13 -22.43 20.42
N THR A 274 -17.22 -23.74 20.27
CA THR A 274 -16.90 -24.68 21.36
C THR A 274 -15.39 -24.83 21.47
N TYR A 275 -14.84 -24.89 22.67
CA TYR A 275 -13.39 -25.05 22.85
C TYR A 275 -13.06 -25.89 24.09
N THR A 276 -11.82 -26.37 24.12
CA THR A 276 -11.16 -26.96 25.30
C THR A 276 -9.82 -26.27 25.50
N VAL A 277 -9.30 -26.28 26.72
CA VAL A 277 -7.99 -25.72 27.03
C VAL A 277 -7.14 -26.79 27.72
N ALA A 278 -5.87 -26.94 27.32
CA ALA A 278 -4.93 -27.87 27.92
C ALA A 278 -3.53 -27.25 28.06
N GLN A 279 -2.77 -27.70 29.06
CA GLN A 279 -1.34 -27.39 29.18
C GLN A 279 -0.51 -28.39 28.36
N SER A 280 0.47 -27.91 27.59
CA SER A 280 1.46 -28.73 26.90
C SER A 280 2.86 -28.17 27.10
N GLY A 281 3.68 -28.84 27.91
CA GLY A 281 4.99 -28.29 28.28
C GLY A 281 4.83 -26.93 28.97
N ALA A 282 5.47 -25.90 28.43
CA ALA A 282 5.37 -24.52 28.92
C ALA A 282 4.15 -23.76 28.36
N ASP A 283 3.46 -24.31 27.36
CA ASP A 283 2.45 -23.59 26.57
C ASP A 283 1.03 -23.93 27.02
N THR A 284 0.13 -22.96 26.90
CA THR A 284 -1.32 -23.19 27.02
C THR A 284 -1.94 -23.30 25.64
N ILE A 285 -2.69 -24.36 25.38
CA ILE A 285 -3.32 -24.61 24.09
C ILE A 285 -4.83 -24.53 24.23
N ILE A 286 -5.46 -23.67 23.43
CA ILE A 286 -6.90 -23.63 23.20
C ILE A 286 -7.17 -24.45 21.94
N SER A 287 -8.05 -25.44 22.01
CA SER A 287 -8.46 -26.24 20.86
C SER A 287 -9.95 -26.06 20.60
N MET A 288 -10.29 -25.58 19.41
CA MET A 288 -11.64 -25.17 19.02
C MET A 288 -12.34 -26.24 18.19
N GLY A 289 -13.67 -26.24 18.24
CA GLY A 289 -14.51 -27.04 17.35
C GLY A 289 -14.37 -26.50 15.92
N GLY A 290 -13.95 -27.37 14.99
CA GLY A 290 -13.63 -26.99 13.60
C GLY A 290 -12.20 -27.34 13.20
N GLY A 291 -11.30 -27.49 14.18
CA GLY A 291 -9.90 -27.89 13.97
C GLY A 291 -8.87 -26.84 14.37
N GLY A 292 -9.29 -25.57 14.51
CA GLY A 292 -8.43 -24.46 14.88
C GLY A 292 -7.87 -24.58 16.30
N GLN A 293 -6.67 -24.04 16.50
CA GLN A 293 -5.95 -24.04 17.76
C GLN A 293 -5.22 -22.71 17.96
N VAL A 294 -5.24 -22.21 19.20
CA VAL A 294 -4.38 -21.09 19.61
C VAL A 294 -3.41 -21.60 20.66
N VAL A 295 -2.11 -21.40 20.44
CA VAL A 295 -1.04 -21.72 21.37
C VAL A 295 -0.53 -20.44 21.99
N LEU A 296 -0.79 -20.26 23.29
CA LEU A 296 -0.14 -19.21 24.08
C LEU A 296 1.24 -19.70 24.49
N VAL A 297 2.27 -19.26 23.78
CA VAL A 297 3.63 -19.76 23.90
C VAL A 297 4.26 -19.29 25.22
N GLY A 298 4.78 -20.23 26.00
CA GLY A 298 5.41 -19.93 27.29
C GLY A 298 4.45 -19.50 28.40
N VAL A 299 3.13 -19.56 28.16
CA VAL A 299 2.11 -19.16 29.14
C VAL A 299 1.62 -20.38 29.92
N SER A 300 1.78 -20.36 31.23
CA SER A 300 1.25 -21.39 32.12
C SER A 300 -0.26 -21.22 32.32
N MET A 301 -1.03 -22.27 32.12
CA MET A 301 -2.47 -22.29 32.39
C MET A 301 -2.79 -21.92 33.86
N SER A 302 -1.87 -22.21 34.79
CA SER A 302 -2.06 -21.86 36.20
C SER A 302 -1.95 -20.37 36.50
N SER A 303 -1.33 -19.57 35.62
CA SER A 303 -1.28 -18.11 35.76
C SER A 303 -2.49 -17.41 35.14
N LEU A 304 -3.27 -18.13 34.32
CA LEU A 304 -4.46 -17.58 33.69
C LEU A 304 -5.65 -17.62 34.66
N THR A 305 -6.02 -16.45 35.16
CA THR A 305 -7.12 -16.28 36.11
C THR A 305 -8.17 -15.32 35.56
N GLY A 306 -9.43 -15.47 35.97
CA GLY A 306 -10.51 -14.62 35.46
C GLY A 306 -10.94 -14.96 34.03
N ASN A 307 -11.50 -13.97 33.33
CA ASN A 307 -12.05 -14.11 31.97
C ASN A 307 -11.01 -13.66 30.95
N TRP A 308 -10.07 -14.54 30.64
CA TRP A 308 -9.02 -14.32 29.63
C TRP A 308 -9.40 -14.92 28.27
N ILE A 309 -10.46 -15.74 28.21
CA ILE A 309 -11.16 -16.11 26.98
C ILE A 309 -12.58 -15.56 27.08
N PHE A 310 -13.08 -14.97 26.01
CA PHE A 310 -14.48 -14.61 25.88
C PHE A 310 -15.00 -14.86 24.46
N THR A 311 -16.32 -14.90 24.32
CA THR A 311 -17.00 -14.95 23.03
C THR A 311 -17.76 -13.65 22.84
N GLY A 312 -17.53 -12.92 21.76
CA GLY A 312 -18.10 -11.58 21.56
C GLY A 312 -18.09 -11.13 20.13
#